data_AF-A0A067C9D3-F1
#
_entry.id   AF-A0A067C9D3-F1
#
_cell.length_a   1.000
_cell.length_b   1.000
_cell.length_c   1.000
_cell.angle_alpha   90.00
_cell.angle_beta   90.00
_cell.angle_gamma   90.00
#
_symmetry.space_group_name_H-M   'P 1'
#
loop_
_entity.id
_entity.type
_entity.pdbx_description
1 polymer ?
#
loop_
_entity_poly.entity_id
_entity_poly.type
_entity_poly.pdbx_seq_one_letter_code
_entity_poly.pdbx_strand_id
1 'polypeptide(L)'
;MMDVGSIQDDMIRELMVFIASAEFQAAFEDFFLSHALTFSDEEEHRLEYTAIFQKFQSLFEDHMQRFYEAHSITEADFAKRCRAAVKADPKASQYLDIVLASMDYQAFFNLMKFMRKRAATETKGKRKFQADAKDDAKSGDTKAGAKTRADDESK
;
A
#
# COMPACT_ATOMS: atom_id res chain seq x y z
N MET A 1 -11.23 -7.00 -16.82
CA MET A 1 -9.83 -7.21 -17.23
C MET A 1 -9.67 -6.49 -18.56
N MET A 2 -8.85 -5.45 -18.63
CA MET A 2 -8.63 -4.74 -19.91
C MET A 2 -7.90 -5.68 -20.87
N ASP A 3 -8.33 -5.72 -22.12
CA ASP A 3 -7.81 -6.62 -23.14
C ASP A 3 -6.44 -6.12 -23.65
N VAL A 4 -5.37 -6.65 -23.04
CA VAL A 4 -3.96 -6.32 -23.32
C VAL A 4 -3.59 -6.57 -24.80
N GLY A 5 -4.26 -7.51 -25.46
CA GLY A 5 -3.95 -7.95 -26.83
C GLY A 5 -4.30 -6.94 -27.92
N SER A 6 -4.86 -5.79 -27.56
CA SER A 6 -5.48 -4.88 -28.53
C SER A 6 -4.92 -3.46 -28.57
N ILE A 7 -3.95 -3.13 -27.70
CA ILE A 7 -3.19 -1.88 -27.76
C ILE A 7 -2.07 -2.06 -28.77
N GLN A 8 -1.92 -1.21 -29.79
CA GLN A 8 -0.94 -1.40 -30.89
C GLN A 8 0.51 -1.11 -30.53
N ASP A 9 0.78 -0.26 -29.56
CA ASP A 9 2.12 0.14 -29.17
C ASP A 9 2.72 -0.86 -28.14
N ASP A 10 3.86 -1.46 -28.48
CA ASP A 10 4.53 -2.45 -27.63
C ASP A 10 4.92 -1.89 -26.26
N MET A 11 5.39 -0.66 -26.20
CA MET A 11 5.78 -0.04 -24.94
C MET A 11 4.58 0.22 -24.04
N ILE A 12 3.44 0.65 -24.60
CA ILE A 12 2.22 0.84 -23.79
C ILE A 12 1.68 -0.51 -23.29
N ARG A 13 1.81 -1.58 -24.08
CA ARG A 13 1.52 -2.95 -23.62
C ARG A 13 2.45 -3.37 -22.48
N GLU A 14 3.74 -3.10 -22.60
CA GLU A 14 4.72 -3.42 -21.56
C GLU A 14 4.50 -2.60 -20.28
N LEU A 15 4.15 -1.31 -20.40
CA LEU A 15 3.73 -0.48 -19.27
C LEU A 15 2.51 -1.08 -18.55
N MET A 16 1.54 -1.59 -19.32
CA MET A 16 0.36 -2.23 -18.76
C MET A 16 0.71 -3.50 -17.98
N VAL A 17 1.60 -4.33 -18.51
CA VAL A 17 2.12 -5.51 -17.82
C VAL A 17 2.92 -5.11 -16.57
N PHE A 18 3.72 -4.05 -16.65
CA PHE A 18 4.51 -3.52 -15.54
C PHE A 18 3.62 -3.05 -14.38
N ILE A 19 2.59 -2.24 -14.66
CA ILE A 19 1.64 -1.77 -13.64
C ILE A 19 0.82 -2.94 -13.08
N ALA A 20 0.48 -3.94 -13.90
CA ALA A 20 -0.21 -5.14 -13.46
C ALA A 20 0.69 -6.16 -12.74
N SER A 21 2.00 -5.91 -12.65
CA SER A 21 2.94 -6.83 -12.01
C SER A 21 2.67 -6.96 -10.51
N ALA A 22 2.92 -8.15 -9.96
CA ALA A 22 2.72 -8.40 -8.54
C ALA A 22 3.61 -7.52 -7.66
N GLU A 23 4.83 -7.20 -8.12
CA GLU A 23 5.76 -6.31 -7.42
C GLU A 23 5.19 -4.89 -7.31
N PHE A 24 4.72 -4.33 -8.42
CA PHE A 24 4.11 -3.00 -8.44
C PHE A 24 2.84 -2.99 -7.57
N GLN A 25 1.91 -3.93 -7.79
CA GLN A 25 0.67 -3.99 -7.03
C GLN A 25 0.91 -4.13 -5.52
N ALA A 26 1.85 -4.99 -5.11
CA ALA A 26 2.17 -5.20 -3.70
C ALA A 26 2.79 -3.95 -3.05
N ALA A 27 3.70 -3.24 -3.74
CA ALA A 27 4.31 -2.03 -3.21
C ALA A 27 3.27 -0.93 -2.94
N PHE A 28 2.34 -0.74 -3.88
CA PHE A 28 1.26 0.23 -3.72
C PHE A 28 0.22 -0.21 -2.68
N GLU A 29 -0.12 -1.50 -2.63
CA GLU A 29 -1.02 -2.02 -1.60
C GLU A 29 -0.45 -1.83 -0.18
N ASP A 30 0.84 -2.12 0.03
CA ASP A 30 1.50 -1.90 1.33
C ASP A 30 1.52 -0.41 1.71
N PHE A 31 1.81 0.47 0.76
CA PHE A 31 1.73 1.92 0.95
C PHE A 31 0.33 2.35 1.37
N PHE A 32 -0.71 1.89 0.67
CA PHE A 32 -2.09 2.23 0.99
C PHE A 32 -2.49 1.69 2.36
N LEU A 33 -2.19 0.44 2.70
CA LEU A 33 -2.54 -0.13 4.00
C LEU A 33 -1.85 0.61 5.16
N SER A 34 -0.62 1.06 4.96
CA SER A 34 0.15 1.80 5.96
C SER A 34 -0.36 3.22 6.21
N HIS A 35 -0.88 3.88 5.18
CA HIS A 35 -1.31 5.29 5.25
C HIS A 35 -2.83 5.51 5.27
N ALA A 36 -3.64 4.52 4.89
CA ALA A 36 -5.09 4.70 4.74
C ALA A 36 -5.81 5.01 6.06
N LEU A 37 -5.26 4.58 7.20
CA LEU A 37 -5.82 4.89 8.52
C LEU A 37 -5.74 6.38 8.88
N THR A 38 -4.86 7.15 8.25
CA THR A 38 -4.74 8.60 8.44
C THR A 38 -5.92 9.34 7.80
N PHE A 39 -6.55 8.78 6.77
CA PHE A 39 -7.61 9.46 6.01
C PHE A 39 -8.95 9.41 6.75
N SER A 40 -9.64 10.55 6.79
CA SER A 40 -10.97 10.71 7.39
C SER A 40 -12.06 10.88 6.33
N ASP A 41 -13.34 10.80 6.76
CA ASP A 41 -14.49 11.22 5.93
C ASP A 41 -14.81 12.71 6.12
N GLU A 42 -13.93 13.47 6.76
CA GLU A 42 -14.14 14.90 7.01
C GLU A 42 -14.10 15.67 5.68
N GLU A 43 -14.91 16.72 5.60
CA GLU A 43 -15.00 17.59 4.41
C GLU A 43 -13.73 18.44 4.25
N GLU A 44 -13.05 18.76 5.35
CA GLU A 44 -11.78 19.47 5.34
C GLU A 44 -10.60 18.50 5.15
N HIS A 45 -9.84 18.72 4.07
CA HIS A 45 -8.64 17.94 3.78
C HIS A 45 -7.46 18.44 4.62
N ARG A 46 -6.87 17.54 5.39
CA ARG A 46 -5.72 17.86 6.24
C ARG A 46 -4.46 18.01 5.40
N LEU A 47 -3.54 18.88 5.83
CA LEU A 47 -2.24 19.09 5.16
C LEU A 47 -1.41 17.80 5.06
N GLU A 48 -1.57 16.89 6.02
CA GLU A 48 -0.93 15.57 6.01
C GLU A 48 -1.33 14.71 4.80
N TYR A 49 -2.53 14.90 4.22
CA TYR A 49 -2.97 14.15 3.04
C TYR A 49 -2.14 14.52 1.81
N THR A 50 -1.81 15.79 1.65
CA THR A 50 -0.94 16.27 0.56
C THR A 50 0.48 15.72 0.71
N ALA A 51 1.01 15.66 1.93
CA ALA A 51 2.33 15.08 2.18
C ALA A 51 2.37 13.57 1.86
N ILE A 52 1.31 12.83 2.17
CA ILE A 52 1.21 11.42 1.80
C ILE A 52 1.05 11.27 0.28
N PHE A 53 0.27 12.14 -0.37
CA PHE A 53 0.13 12.13 -1.82
C PHE A 53 1.46 12.39 -2.54
N GLN A 54 2.29 13.31 -2.05
CA GLN A 54 3.64 13.53 -2.59
C GLN A 54 4.51 12.28 -2.48
N LYS A 55 4.45 11.56 -1.34
CA LYS A 55 5.17 10.28 -1.20
C LYS A 55 4.67 9.21 -2.17
N PHE A 56 3.37 9.17 -2.43
CA PHE A 56 2.79 8.30 -3.44
C PHE A 56 3.29 8.64 -4.85
N GLN A 57 3.37 9.93 -5.20
CA GLN A 57 3.94 10.37 -6.47
C GLN A 57 5.40 9.94 -6.62
N SER A 58 6.23 10.17 -5.58
CA SER A 58 7.63 9.74 -5.61
C SER A 58 7.77 8.22 -5.75
N LEU A 59 6.92 7.43 -5.08
CA LEU A 59 6.92 5.97 -5.24
C LEU A 59 6.62 5.57 -6.70
N PHE A 60 5.64 6.21 -7.33
CA PHE A 60 5.32 5.98 -8.74
C PHE A 60 6.47 6.38 -9.66
N GLU A 61 7.05 7.56 -9.44
CA GLU A 61 8.21 8.07 -10.18
C GLU A 61 9.40 7.12 -10.08
N ASP A 62 9.71 6.58 -8.90
CA ASP A 62 10.78 5.61 -8.69
C ASP A 62 10.55 4.32 -9.51
N HIS A 63 9.31 3.83 -9.55
CA HIS A 63 8.96 2.67 -10.36
C HIS A 63 9.04 2.97 -11.87
N MET A 64 8.59 4.15 -12.30
CA MET A 64 8.69 4.58 -13.70
C MET A 64 10.15 4.80 -14.13
N GLN A 65 11.00 5.30 -13.24
CA GLN A 65 12.43 5.45 -13.51
C GLN A 65 13.09 4.09 -13.80
N ARG A 66 12.76 3.06 -13.00
CA ARG A 66 13.21 1.68 -13.26
C ARG A 66 12.70 1.14 -14.59
N PHE A 67 11.45 1.46 -14.94
CA PHE A 67 10.89 1.11 -16.24
C PHE A 67 11.68 1.78 -17.38
N TYR A 68 12.00 3.07 -17.27
CA TYR A 68 12.81 3.77 -18.27
C TYR A 68 14.20 3.15 -18.43
N GLU A 69 14.86 2.83 -17.32
CA GLU A 69 16.17 2.20 -17.30
C GLU A 69 16.16 0.80 -17.93
N ALA A 70 15.16 -0.03 -17.59
CA ALA A 70 15.01 -1.38 -18.15
C ALA A 70 14.84 -1.36 -19.68
N HIS A 71 14.20 -0.31 -20.21
CA HIS A 71 13.97 -0.13 -21.64
C HIS A 71 15.01 0.74 -22.34
N SER A 72 16.01 1.25 -21.61
CA SER A 72 17.03 2.18 -22.13
C SER A 72 16.44 3.40 -22.85
N ILE A 73 15.34 3.95 -22.32
CA ILE A 73 14.67 5.14 -22.84
C ILE A 73 14.74 6.28 -21.83
N THR A 74 14.58 7.51 -22.32
CA THR A 74 14.37 8.67 -21.44
C THR A 74 12.88 8.90 -21.18
N GLU A 75 12.56 9.62 -20.11
CA GLU A 75 11.19 10.09 -19.84
C GLU A 75 10.62 10.90 -21.03
N ALA A 76 11.46 11.74 -21.66
CA ALA A 76 11.05 12.52 -22.83
C ALA A 76 10.69 11.64 -24.03
N ASP A 77 11.45 10.56 -24.25
CA ASP A 77 11.16 9.58 -25.31
C ASP A 77 9.87 8.81 -25.03
N PHE A 78 9.67 8.40 -23.78
CA PHE A 78 8.45 7.76 -23.33
C PHE A 78 7.24 8.68 -23.53
N ALA A 79 7.32 9.94 -23.08
CA ALA A 79 6.25 10.92 -23.27
C ALA A 79 5.92 11.16 -24.75
N LYS A 80 6.93 11.18 -25.63
CA LYS A 80 6.74 11.28 -27.07
C LYS A 80 5.99 10.07 -27.64
N ARG A 81 6.34 8.85 -27.18
CA ARG A 81 5.66 7.62 -27.59
C ARG A 81 4.22 7.57 -27.09
N CYS A 82 3.97 7.92 -25.83
CA CYS A 82 2.61 8.04 -25.30
C CYS A 82 1.76 8.99 -26.16
N ARG A 83 2.27 10.18 -26.50
CA ARG A 83 1.56 11.14 -27.38
C ARG A 83 1.29 10.58 -28.78
N ALA A 84 2.18 9.75 -29.32
CA ALA A 84 1.96 9.09 -30.60
C ALA A 84 0.91 7.98 -30.48
N ALA A 85 1.00 7.15 -29.45
CA ALA A 85 0.08 6.04 -29.17
C ALA A 85 -1.35 6.53 -28.94
N VAL A 86 -1.55 7.61 -28.17
CA VAL A 86 -2.86 8.24 -27.95
C VAL A 86 -3.53 8.66 -29.27
N LYS A 87 -2.75 9.14 -30.25
CA LYS A 87 -3.27 9.55 -31.56
C LYS A 87 -3.53 8.38 -32.50
N ALA A 88 -2.73 7.33 -32.39
CA ALA A 88 -2.76 6.17 -33.27
C ALA A 88 -3.80 5.13 -32.83
N ASP A 89 -4.07 5.02 -31.53
CA ASP A 89 -4.87 3.95 -30.95
C ASP A 89 -5.80 4.45 -29.83
N PRO A 90 -7.13 4.44 -30.04
CA PRO A 90 -8.11 4.81 -29.02
C PRO A 90 -8.01 4.00 -27.73
N LYS A 91 -7.57 2.73 -27.80
CA LYS A 91 -7.42 1.89 -26.61
C LYS A 91 -6.19 2.30 -25.80
N ALA A 92 -5.09 2.63 -26.47
CA ALA A 92 -3.91 3.20 -25.83
C ALA A 92 -4.25 4.53 -25.14
N SER A 93 -5.04 5.39 -25.81
CA SER A 93 -5.57 6.62 -25.22
C SER A 93 -6.35 6.35 -23.95
N GLN A 94 -7.38 5.50 -24.03
CA GLN A 94 -8.22 5.19 -22.88
C GLN A 94 -7.42 4.62 -21.71
N TYR A 95 -6.46 3.74 -21.98
CA TYR A 95 -5.61 3.18 -20.95
C TYR A 95 -4.76 4.25 -20.27
N LEU A 96 -4.06 5.08 -21.05
CA LEU A 96 -3.23 6.16 -20.53
C LEU A 96 -4.04 7.20 -19.77
N ASP A 97 -5.26 7.51 -20.23
CA ASP A 97 -6.19 8.39 -19.51
C ASP A 97 -6.58 7.81 -18.15
N ILE A 98 -6.79 6.49 -18.07
CA ILE A 98 -7.09 5.82 -16.79
C ILE A 98 -5.87 5.85 -15.86
N VAL A 99 -4.67 5.61 -16.38
CA VAL A 99 -3.43 5.72 -15.59
C VAL A 99 -3.25 7.14 -15.07
N LEU A 100 -3.39 8.16 -15.92
CA LEU A 100 -3.30 9.57 -15.52
C LEU A 100 -4.35 9.93 -14.47
N ALA A 101 -5.61 9.55 -14.70
CA ALA A 101 -6.70 9.79 -13.73
C ALA A 101 -6.44 9.08 -12.39
N SER A 102 -5.77 7.93 -12.39
CA SER A 102 -5.41 7.23 -11.15
C SER A 102 -4.32 7.94 -10.34
N MET A 103 -3.53 8.80 -10.99
CA MET A 103 -2.50 9.62 -10.36
C MET A 103 -3.03 10.97 -9.84
N ASP A 104 -4.29 11.30 -10.12
CA ASP A 104 -4.91 12.53 -9.61
C ASP A 104 -5.18 12.44 -8.10
N TYR A 105 -5.01 13.58 -7.41
CA TYR A 105 -5.21 13.68 -5.96
C TYR A 105 -6.61 13.20 -5.54
N GLN A 106 -7.66 13.51 -6.31
CA GLN A 106 -9.02 13.12 -5.98
C GLN A 106 -9.23 11.60 -6.09
N ALA A 107 -8.67 10.96 -7.12
CA ALA A 107 -8.73 9.51 -7.26
C ALA A 107 -7.96 8.83 -6.13
N PHE A 108 -6.75 9.32 -5.84
CA PHE A 108 -5.94 8.87 -4.72
C PHE A 108 -6.67 8.99 -3.37
N PHE A 109 -7.26 10.15 -3.08
CA PHE A 109 -8.00 10.39 -1.84
C PHE A 109 -9.17 9.41 -1.67
N ASN A 110 -9.97 9.21 -2.72
CA ASN A 110 -11.07 8.25 -2.71
C ASN A 110 -10.57 6.81 -2.53
N LEU A 111 -9.44 6.45 -3.14
CA LEU A 111 -8.81 5.15 -2.97
C LEU A 111 -8.34 4.93 -1.53
N MET A 112 -7.70 5.91 -0.90
CA MET A 112 -7.27 5.83 0.49
C MET A 112 -8.45 5.63 1.45
N LYS A 113 -9.55 6.34 1.22
CA LYS A 113 -10.79 6.16 1.99
C LYS A 113 -11.38 4.75 1.84
N PHE A 114 -11.34 4.21 0.63
CA PHE A 114 -11.77 2.84 0.36
C PHE A 114 -10.86 1.83 1.07
N MET A 115 -9.54 1.98 0.93
CA MET A 115 -8.53 1.11 1.54
C MET A 115 -8.56 1.17 3.06
N ARG A 116 -8.98 2.27 3.67
CA ARG A 116 -9.13 2.39 5.13
C ARG A 116 -10.08 1.35 5.71
N LYS A 117 -11.18 1.06 5.02
CA LYS A 117 -12.15 0.01 5.45
C LYS A 117 -11.49 -1.37 5.48
N ARG A 118 -10.61 -1.65 4.50
CA ARG A 118 -9.79 -2.88 4.44
C ARG A 118 -8.69 -2.88 5.52
N ALA A 119 -7.94 -1.80 5.67
CA ALA A 119 -6.89 -1.68 6.68
C ALA A 119 -7.42 -1.84 8.11
N ALA A 120 -8.63 -1.34 8.39
CA ALA A 120 -9.28 -1.49 9.70
C ALA A 120 -9.72 -2.93 10.03
N THR A 121 -9.94 -3.78 9.02
CA THR A 121 -10.26 -5.20 9.20
C THR A 121 -9.00 -6.06 9.36
N GLU A 122 -7.96 -5.75 8.59
CA GLU A 122 -6.60 -6.34 8.72
C GLU A 122 -5.96 -6.10 10.10
N THR A 123 -6.04 -4.87 10.64
CA THR A 123 -5.51 -4.56 11.98
C THR A 123 -6.31 -5.23 13.10
N LYS A 124 -7.61 -5.46 12.93
CA LYS A 124 -8.41 -6.24 13.90
C LYS A 124 -8.01 -7.72 13.90
N GLY A 125 -7.66 -8.29 12.74
CA GLY A 125 -7.13 -9.66 12.63
C GLY A 125 -5.79 -9.83 13.34
N LYS A 126 -4.83 -8.94 13.10
CA LYS A 126 -3.51 -8.95 13.76
C LYS A 126 -3.58 -8.74 15.28
N ARG A 127 -4.51 -7.91 15.78
CA ARG A 127 -4.72 -7.72 17.23
C ARG A 127 -5.37 -8.92 17.90
N LYS A 128 -6.25 -9.66 17.21
CA LYS A 128 -6.88 -10.86 17.77
C LYS A 128 -5.87 -12.00 17.95
N PHE A 129 -5.01 -12.22 16.95
CA PHE A 129 -3.94 -13.23 17.02
C PHE A 129 -2.90 -12.99 18.14
N GLN A 130 -2.69 -11.74 18.55
CA GLN A 130 -1.81 -11.41 19.69
C GLN A 130 -2.50 -11.45 21.06
N ALA A 131 -3.83 -11.36 21.12
CA ALA A 131 -4.58 -11.47 22.38
C ALA A 131 -4.72 -12.92 22.84
N ASP A 132 -4.84 -13.88 21.92
CA ASP A 132 -4.97 -15.31 22.24
C ASP A 132 -3.64 -15.99 22.62
N ALA A 133 -2.48 -15.33 22.40
CA ALA A 133 -1.15 -15.93 22.66
C ALA A 133 -0.54 -15.58 24.03
N LYS A 134 -1.25 -14.85 24.91
CA LYS A 134 -0.69 -14.35 26.18
C LYS A 134 -1.39 -14.83 27.46
N ASP A 135 -2.28 -15.83 27.38
CA ASP A 135 -3.02 -16.35 28.55
C ASP A 135 -2.46 -17.67 29.13
N ASP A 136 -1.48 -18.32 28.47
CA ASP A 136 -0.96 -19.64 28.89
C ASP A 136 0.35 -19.61 29.71
N ALA A 137 0.49 -18.65 30.63
CA ALA A 137 1.63 -18.63 31.56
C ALA A 137 1.26 -18.23 32.98
N LYS A 138 0.21 -18.86 33.56
CA LYS A 138 0.05 -18.89 35.02
C LYS A 138 -0.75 -20.10 35.50
N SER A 139 -0.12 -21.27 35.57
CA SER A 139 -0.53 -22.30 36.54
C SER A 139 0.61 -23.25 36.84
N GLY A 140 1.01 -23.29 38.11
CA GLY A 140 2.11 -24.11 38.62
C GLY A 140 2.26 -23.93 40.11
N ASP A 141 1.17 -24.10 40.85
CA ASP A 141 1.15 -24.22 42.30
C ASP A 141 1.73 -25.60 42.68
N THR A 142 2.75 -25.64 43.54
CA THR A 142 3.01 -26.84 44.34
C THR A 142 3.49 -26.46 45.73
N LYS A 143 2.51 -26.47 46.63
CA LYS A 143 2.61 -26.45 48.08
C LYS A 143 3.34 -27.69 48.62
N ALA A 144 4.38 -27.49 49.43
CA ALA A 144 4.81 -28.45 50.47
C ALA A 144 5.40 -27.67 51.65
N GLY A 145 4.73 -27.76 52.80
CA GLY A 145 5.14 -27.07 54.03
C GLY A 145 6.07 -27.91 54.90
N ALA A 146 6.87 -27.22 55.72
CA ALA A 146 7.38 -27.76 56.97
C ALA A 146 7.63 -26.63 57.99
N LYS A 147 6.81 -26.68 59.03
CA LYS A 147 6.79 -25.97 60.30
C LYS A 147 8.10 -26.16 61.10
N THR A 148 8.68 -25.08 61.65
CA THR A 148 9.19 -25.06 63.04
C THR A 148 9.17 -23.65 63.64
N ARG A 149 8.67 -23.55 64.87
CA ARG A 149 8.66 -22.40 65.80
C ARG A 149 10.03 -22.22 66.47
N ALA A 150 10.36 -20.99 66.87
CA ALA A 150 10.84 -20.56 68.21
C ALA A 150 11.36 -19.10 68.09
N ASP A 151 10.69 -18.13 68.71
CA ASP A 151 11.11 -17.42 69.95
C ASP A 151 12.02 -16.21 69.60
N ASP A 152 11.51 -14.99 69.71
CA ASP A 152 11.57 -14.13 70.91
C ASP A 152 12.99 -13.58 71.13
N GLU A 153 13.15 -12.26 70.98
CA GLU A 153 13.64 -11.36 72.03
C GLU A 153 14.19 -10.04 71.41
N SER A 154 13.66 -8.94 71.94
CA SER A 154 14.11 -7.57 71.73
C SER A 154 15.52 -7.33 72.23
N LYS A 155 16.35 -6.63 71.45
CA LYS A 155 17.12 -5.49 71.95
C LYS A 155 17.65 -4.59 70.84
#